data_AF-A0A9N9J791-F1
#
_entry.id   AF-A0A9N9J791-F1
#
_cell.length_a   1.000
_cell.length_b   1.000
_cell.length_c   1.000
_cell.angle_alpha   90.00
_cell.angle_beta   90.00
_cell.angle_gamma   90.00
#
_symmetry.space_group_name_H-M   'P 1'
#
loop_
_entity.id
_entity.type
_entity.pdbx_description
1 polymer ?
#
loop_
_entity_poly.entity_id
_entity_poly.type
_entity_poly.pdbx_seq_one_letter_code
_entity_poly.pdbx_strand_id
1 'polypeptide(L)'
;TQGIMRISKYTSVPSKDIDNEHNESALSEPGETSEPLWVQGTDSPPEPEEDSYETMENEEREIMLSKEKGEDDTVVDMGENWEGRGYSKNNTNERSILPCLIIAAVFIIAWVGSTIIYAYYRSTTIGTTSQTSTLNRIQFDDIYNGSFYPQYTSLKWSSAGDDDGEFIYQDGDNNIILEQISDRSKKTLVKGTDIIDGWRHSYTANYYIFNISSKNTFPLTQGINSTHQAVISYVTWSPVGHDIAFVKDNDVYISLGLTEERRITYDGSDVVFNGVPDWIYEEEVLSAKSALWWSPDGKRIAYLRLNESEVPEYRFPLYVDGMHVEPYVREVVMKYPKPGYPNPIVTFHIYDTTTPLMSQSGATVFTNDFPSDDKIITEVCWVGNDSVLVRVMNRVQDIARVVLVDVDTRNGTTVREENADQMDGGWFEITRSWVFLQKGGSITQDSYIDVVVNNGYNHLAIFSPLDSNTPQYLTSGNWEVVDGVKAVDRKRELIYFMSTEKSSIERHLYSVSFDGKTRTALTSTDEVAYYSADFSTGAEYYNLKYEGPDVPWQKVLKVDNS
;
A
#
# COMPACT_ATOMS: atom_id res chain seq x y z
N THR A 1 -26.49 -14.67 14.55
CA THR A 1 -25.24 -15.35 14.15
C THR A 1 -25.42 -16.23 12.92
N GLN A 2 -25.67 -15.62 11.76
CA GLN A 2 -25.50 -16.30 10.46
C GLN A 2 -24.34 -15.61 9.78
N GLY A 3 -23.12 -16.01 10.12
CA GLY A 3 -21.94 -15.62 9.36
C GLY A 3 -21.85 -16.59 8.18
N ILE A 4 -21.87 -16.08 6.96
CA ILE A 4 -21.43 -16.82 5.79
C ILE A 4 -20.18 -16.10 5.35
N MET A 5 -19.03 -16.68 5.64
CA MET A 5 -17.77 -16.14 5.15
C MET A 5 -16.89 -17.30 4.76
N ARG A 6 -16.93 -17.60 3.46
CA ARG A 6 -15.74 -17.70 2.64
C ARG A 6 -16.21 -17.91 1.22
N ILE A 7 -15.50 -17.29 0.30
CA ILE A 7 -15.58 -17.69 -1.07
C ILE A 7 -14.26 -18.35 -1.46
N SER A 8 -14.26 -19.67 -1.62
CA SER A 8 -13.03 -20.39 -1.95
C SER A 8 -12.75 -20.28 -3.44
N LYS A 9 -11.49 -20.01 -3.76
CA LYS A 9 -10.93 -19.92 -5.10
C LYS A 9 -10.61 -21.33 -5.59
N TYR A 10 -11.07 -21.68 -6.80
CA TYR A 10 -10.57 -22.87 -7.51
C TYR A 10 -10.04 -22.48 -8.88
N THR A 11 -8.73 -22.56 -9.07
CA THR A 11 -8.08 -22.44 -10.37
C THR A 11 -7.59 -23.82 -10.78
N SER A 12 -8.37 -24.53 -11.59
CA SER A 12 -7.83 -25.53 -12.50
C SER A 12 -7.49 -24.83 -13.80
N VAL A 13 -6.21 -24.80 -14.16
CA VAL A 13 -5.82 -24.56 -15.57
C VAL A 13 -5.68 -25.95 -16.20
N PRO A 14 -6.56 -26.37 -17.11
CA PRO A 14 -6.22 -27.43 -18.04
C PRO A 14 -5.28 -26.82 -19.09
N SER A 15 -4.15 -27.48 -19.34
CA SER A 15 -3.42 -27.31 -20.58
C SER A 15 -4.40 -27.54 -21.73
N LYS A 16 -4.55 -26.56 -22.63
CA LYS A 16 -5.24 -26.81 -23.90
C LYS A 16 -4.37 -27.76 -24.72
N ASP A 17 -4.70 -29.05 -24.71
CA ASP A 17 -4.42 -29.90 -25.86
C ASP A 17 -5.32 -29.42 -26.99
N ILE A 18 -4.71 -28.83 -28.02
CA ILE A 18 -5.40 -28.51 -29.28
C ILE A 18 -5.40 -29.81 -30.09
N ASP A 19 -6.54 -30.51 -30.09
CA ASP A 19 -6.81 -31.57 -31.04
C ASP A 19 -6.84 -30.97 -32.46
N ASN A 20 -5.89 -31.40 -33.28
CA ASN A 20 -5.88 -31.19 -34.73
C ASN A 20 -6.96 -32.05 -35.37
N GLU A 21 -8.06 -31.44 -35.83
CA GLU A 21 -8.82 -31.99 -36.95
C GLU A 21 -8.74 -31.06 -38.15
N HIS A 22 -7.96 -31.53 -39.13
CA HIS A 22 -7.96 -31.05 -40.49
C HIS A 22 -9.36 -31.15 -41.10
N ASN A 23 -9.80 -30.07 -41.74
CA ASN A 23 -10.68 -30.21 -42.89
C ASN A 23 -10.30 -29.20 -43.97
N GLU A 24 -9.76 -29.73 -45.06
CA GLU A 24 -9.48 -29.02 -46.30
C GLU A 24 -10.79 -28.57 -46.97
N SER A 25 -10.87 -27.32 -47.44
CA SER A 25 -11.40 -27.06 -48.80
C SER A 25 -11.13 -25.64 -49.30
N ALA A 26 -10.52 -25.62 -50.49
CA ALA A 26 -10.74 -24.71 -51.63
C ALA A 26 -10.27 -23.24 -51.56
N LEU A 27 -9.01 -23.07 -51.95
CA LEU A 27 -8.46 -22.10 -52.92
C LEU A 27 -9.44 -21.14 -53.64
N SER A 28 -9.16 -19.83 -53.52
CA SER A 28 -9.06 -18.91 -54.67
C SER A 28 -8.29 -17.63 -54.28
N GLU A 29 -7.18 -17.36 -54.97
CA GLU A 29 -6.38 -16.12 -54.98
C GLU A 29 -6.17 -15.72 -56.47
N PRO A 30 -5.60 -14.54 -56.83
CA PRO A 30 -5.42 -13.29 -56.08
C PRO A 30 -5.75 -12.02 -56.91
N GLY A 31 -5.65 -10.83 -56.29
CA GLY A 31 -5.73 -9.54 -57.00
C GLY A 31 -5.03 -8.39 -56.27
N GLU A 32 -3.80 -8.11 -56.73
CA GLU A 32 -3.09 -6.82 -56.75
C GLU A 32 -2.64 -6.13 -55.45
N THR A 33 -1.39 -6.49 -55.11
CA THR A 33 -0.25 -5.65 -54.68
C THR A 33 -0.43 -4.12 -54.65
N SER A 34 -0.14 -3.53 -53.49
CA SER A 34 0.51 -2.22 -53.40
C SER A 34 1.67 -2.31 -52.40
N GLU A 35 2.88 -2.03 -52.90
CA GLU A 35 4.12 -1.99 -52.09
C GLU A 35 4.18 -0.71 -51.24
N PRO A 36 4.74 -0.76 -50.02
CA PRO A 36 5.05 0.44 -49.26
C PRO A 36 6.34 1.12 -49.79
N LEU A 37 6.22 2.42 -50.04
CA LEU A 37 7.31 3.34 -50.33
C LEU A 37 8.31 3.38 -49.16
N TRP A 38 9.52 2.91 -49.40
CA TRP A 38 10.67 3.15 -48.52
C TRP A 38 11.11 4.62 -48.64
N VAL A 39 10.84 5.41 -47.60
CA VAL A 39 11.52 6.69 -47.40
C VAL A 39 12.71 6.43 -46.47
N GLN A 40 13.92 6.51 -47.03
CA GLN A 40 15.15 6.61 -46.26
C GLN A 40 15.18 7.95 -45.53
N GLY A 41 14.94 7.92 -44.22
CA GLY A 41 15.30 8.98 -43.29
C GLY A 41 16.54 8.54 -42.51
N THR A 42 17.70 8.93 -43.00
CA THR A 42 18.94 8.98 -42.22
C THR A 42 18.80 10.11 -41.21
N ASP A 43 18.81 9.81 -39.92
CA ASP A 43 19.34 10.69 -38.86
C ASP A 43 19.40 9.89 -37.55
N SER A 44 20.57 9.31 -37.30
CA SER A 44 20.95 8.80 -35.98
C SER A 44 21.20 9.99 -35.05
N PRO A 45 20.64 10.01 -33.83
CA PRO A 45 21.06 10.99 -32.82
C PRO A 45 22.51 10.70 -32.40
N PRO A 46 23.33 11.73 -32.13
CA PRO A 46 24.74 11.55 -31.81
C PRO A 46 24.90 10.88 -30.43
N GLU A 47 25.84 9.93 -30.37
CA GLU A 47 26.36 9.36 -29.13
C GLU A 47 26.91 10.49 -28.24
N PRO A 48 26.64 10.47 -26.92
CA PRO A 48 27.29 11.41 -26.01
C PRO A 48 28.76 11.05 -25.83
N GLU A 49 29.61 12.07 -25.99
CA GLU A 49 31.06 12.04 -25.78
C GLU A 49 31.41 11.54 -24.36
N GLU A 50 32.22 10.49 -24.29
CA GLU A 50 32.95 10.09 -23.08
C GLU A 50 34.05 11.13 -22.81
N ASP A 51 33.80 12.07 -21.89
CA ASP A 51 34.84 12.91 -21.31
C ASP A 51 34.76 12.96 -19.77
N SER A 52 35.77 12.34 -19.16
CA SER A 52 36.40 12.72 -17.88
C SER A 52 35.59 12.70 -16.56
N TYR A 53 35.43 11.52 -15.97
CA TYR A 53 35.22 11.37 -14.51
C TYR A 53 36.12 10.30 -13.87
N GLU A 54 37.29 10.02 -14.45
CA GLU A 54 38.25 9.02 -13.92
C GLU A 54 39.58 9.59 -13.39
N THR A 55 39.67 10.90 -13.17
CA THR A 55 40.91 11.55 -12.69
C THR A 55 40.80 12.25 -11.32
N MET A 56 39.72 12.05 -10.56
CA MET A 56 39.63 12.58 -9.18
C MET A 56 39.72 11.53 -8.07
N GLU A 57 39.53 10.24 -8.33
CA GLU A 57 39.67 9.19 -7.29
C GLU A 57 41.10 8.66 -7.09
N ASN A 58 42.01 8.92 -8.04
CA ASN A 58 43.40 8.47 -7.93
C ASN A 58 44.35 9.52 -7.30
N GLU A 59 44.01 10.82 -7.34
CA GLU A 59 44.81 11.85 -6.67
C GLU A 59 44.48 11.98 -5.16
N GLU A 60 43.28 11.60 -4.71
CA GLU A 60 42.94 11.60 -3.28
C GLU A 60 43.40 10.34 -2.53
N ARG A 61 43.76 9.26 -3.25
CA ARG A 61 44.38 8.05 -2.66
C ARG A 61 45.90 8.14 -2.48
N GLU A 62 46.61 8.96 -3.25
CA GLU A 62 48.05 9.19 -3.04
C GLU A 62 48.37 10.24 -1.97
N ILE A 63 47.40 11.08 -1.58
CA ILE A 63 47.59 12.12 -0.56
C ILE A 63 47.32 11.60 0.88
N MET A 64 46.66 10.45 1.04
CA MET A 64 46.35 9.84 2.34
C MET A 64 47.27 8.65 2.73
N LEU A 65 48.32 8.38 1.96
CA LEU A 65 49.32 7.34 2.24
C LEU A 65 50.75 7.85 2.47
N SER A 66 50.96 9.18 2.48
CA SER A 66 52.28 9.80 2.73
C SER A 66 52.45 10.43 4.12
N LYS A 67 51.55 10.15 5.09
CA LYS A 67 51.58 10.79 6.42
C LYS A 67 51.92 9.91 7.63
N GLU A 68 52.36 8.67 7.44
CA GLU A 68 52.98 7.85 8.50
C GLU A 68 54.19 7.08 7.98
N LYS A 69 55.27 7.80 7.67
CA LYS A 69 56.63 7.25 7.59
C LYS A 69 57.65 8.39 7.75
N GLY A 70 57.81 8.84 8.99
CA GLY A 70 58.96 9.65 9.40
C GLY A 70 60.10 8.72 9.82
N GLU A 71 60.88 8.25 8.84
CA GLU A 71 62.26 7.82 9.09
C GLU A 71 63.13 9.09 9.07
N ASP A 72 63.67 9.44 10.23
CA ASP A 72 64.68 10.49 10.38
C ASP A 72 66.02 9.79 10.67
N ASP A 73 66.74 9.45 9.60
CA ASP A 73 68.16 9.13 9.61
C ASP A 73 68.91 10.40 9.18
N THR A 74 69.31 11.22 10.16
CA THR A 74 70.35 12.23 9.97
C THR A 74 71.41 12.10 11.06
N VAL A 75 72.41 11.26 10.75
CA VAL A 75 73.71 11.24 11.42
C VAL A 75 74.46 12.51 11.03
N VAL A 76 74.70 13.38 12.01
CA VAL A 76 75.66 14.50 11.89
C VAL A 76 76.91 14.12 12.69
N ASP A 77 77.99 13.88 11.97
CA ASP A 77 79.35 13.79 12.48
C ASP A 77 79.94 15.20 12.61
N MET A 78 80.23 15.60 13.84
CA MET A 78 81.19 16.65 14.16
C MET A 78 81.98 16.26 15.41
N GLY A 79 82.99 15.41 15.21
CA GLY A 79 84.38 15.72 15.54
C GLY A 79 84.85 15.45 16.97
N GLU A 80 85.94 14.68 17.08
CA GLU A 80 87.10 15.09 17.89
C GLU A 80 88.34 14.22 17.58
N ASN A 81 89.32 14.84 16.92
CA ASN A 81 90.72 14.42 16.95
C ASN A 81 91.28 14.68 18.35
N TRP A 82 91.73 13.65 19.06
CA TRP A 82 92.62 13.83 20.20
C TRP A 82 93.88 12.98 20.05
N GLU A 83 94.96 13.68 19.72
CA GLU A 83 96.33 13.21 19.81
C GLU A 83 96.71 12.92 21.27
N GLY A 84 97.54 11.88 21.44
CA GLY A 84 98.10 11.53 22.73
C GLY A 84 99.05 12.60 23.30
N ARG A 85 99.00 12.76 24.63
CA ARG A 85 100.18 13.09 25.44
C ARG A 85 100.27 12.14 26.61
N GLY A 86 101.45 11.56 26.76
CA GLY A 86 101.71 10.49 27.71
C GLY A 86 102.12 10.94 29.12
N TYR A 87 102.26 9.87 29.92
CA TYR A 87 103.03 9.70 31.15
C TYR A 87 102.60 10.46 32.42
N SER A 88 102.16 9.68 33.42
CA SER A 88 103.00 9.45 34.60
C SER A 88 102.56 8.21 35.40
N LYS A 89 103.57 7.62 36.04
CA LYS A 89 103.69 6.36 36.78
C LYS A 89 102.91 6.26 38.10
N ASN A 90 102.84 4.99 38.57
CA ASN A 90 102.53 4.48 39.91
C ASN A 90 101.01 4.34 40.17
N ASN A 91 100.47 3.24 40.68
CA ASN A 91 100.97 2.34 41.70
C ASN A 91 100.16 1.04 41.66
N THR A 92 100.78 -0.08 42.01
CA THR A 92 100.14 -1.40 42.18
C THR A 92 98.97 -1.35 43.17
N ASN A 93 97.83 -1.95 42.81
CA ASN A 93 96.98 -2.73 43.73
C ASN A 93 95.88 -3.43 42.93
N GLU A 94 95.94 -4.76 42.89
CA GLU A 94 94.87 -5.64 42.41
C GLU A 94 93.53 -5.25 43.04
N ARG A 95 92.58 -4.78 42.24
CA ARG A 95 91.20 -4.58 42.68
C ARG A 95 90.35 -5.70 42.10
N SER A 96 89.88 -6.55 43.00
CA SER A 96 88.98 -7.67 42.75
C SER A 96 87.83 -7.28 41.81
N ILE A 97 87.59 -8.09 40.77
CA ILE A 97 86.50 -7.93 39.78
C ILE A 97 85.15 -8.37 40.39
N LEU A 98 85.17 -8.93 41.60
CA LEU A 98 84.00 -9.46 42.30
C LEU A 98 82.87 -8.44 42.51
N PRO A 99 83.11 -7.14 42.83
CA PRO A 99 82.04 -6.15 42.91
C PRO A 99 81.37 -5.90 41.56
N CYS A 100 82.13 -5.89 40.46
CA CYS A 100 81.58 -5.71 39.12
C CYS A 100 80.74 -6.92 38.68
N LEU A 101 81.15 -8.15 39.04
CA LEU A 101 80.38 -9.36 38.77
C LEU A 101 79.08 -9.42 39.59
N ILE A 102 79.11 -8.97 40.86
CA ILE A 102 77.91 -8.88 41.69
C ILE A 102 76.95 -7.83 41.12
N ILE A 103 77.46 -6.66 40.72
CA ILE A 103 76.63 -5.62 40.10
C ILE A 103 76.03 -6.12 38.78
N ALA A 104 76.82 -6.77 37.92
CA ALA A 104 76.32 -7.37 36.68
C ALA A 104 75.25 -8.44 36.94
N ALA A 105 75.43 -9.30 37.94
CA ALA A 105 74.44 -10.29 38.33
C ALA A 105 73.13 -9.65 38.83
N VAL A 106 73.21 -8.57 39.62
CA VAL A 106 72.04 -7.80 40.06
C VAL A 106 71.31 -7.17 38.87
N PHE A 107 72.03 -6.61 37.90
CA PHE A 107 71.42 -6.07 36.68
C PHE A 107 70.76 -7.15 35.82
N ILE A 108 71.38 -8.33 35.70
CA ILE A 108 70.78 -9.46 34.97
C ILE A 108 69.52 -9.95 35.67
N ILE A 109 69.54 -10.09 37.00
CA ILE A 109 68.36 -10.51 37.77
C ILE A 109 67.25 -9.46 37.67
N ALA A 110 67.59 -8.18 37.73
CA ALA A 110 66.62 -7.09 37.56
C ALA A 110 66.04 -7.06 36.14
N TRP A 111 66.85 -7.32 35.11
CA TRP A 111 66.42 -7.36 33.72
C TRP A 111 65.53 -8.59 33.43
N VAL A 112 65.89 -9.75 33.96
CA VAL A 112 65.07 -10.97 33.89
C VAL A 112 63.76 -10.80 34.68
N GLY A 113 63.81 -10.18 35.87
CA GLY A 113 62.63 -9.86 36.65
C GLY A 113 61.71 -8.87 35.91
N SER A 114 62.27 -7.82 35.32
CA SER A 114 61.51 -6.83 34.54
C SER A 114 60.90 -7.43 33.28
N THR A 115 61.60 -8.32 32.58
CA THR A 115 61.07 -9.01 31.40
C THR A 115 59.99 -10.03 31.75
N ILE A 116 60.11 -10.74 32.87
CA ILE A 116 59.04 -11.63 33.37
C ILE A 116 57.81 -10.82 33.79
N ILE A 117 58.00 -9.71 34.51
CA ILE A 117 56.91 -8.80 34.89
C ILE A 117 56.25 -8.20 33.64
N TYR A 118 57.04 -7.76 32.66
CA TYR A 118 56.53 -7.26 31.39
C TYR A 118 55.78 -8.35 30.63
N ALA A 119 56.29 -9.58 30.56
CA ALA A 119 55.62 -10.70 29.90
C ALA A 119 54.32 -11.09 30.62
N TYR A 120 54.29 -11.06 31.96
CA TYR A 120 53.09 -11.29 32.75
C TYR A 120 52.05 -10.17 32.58
N TYR A 121 52.51 -8.91 32.57
CA TYR A 121 51.66 -7.76 32.29
C TYR A 121 51.13 -7.83 30.86
N ARG A 122 51.96 -8.24 29.89
CA ARG A 122 51.56 -8.45 28.50
C ARG A 122 50.58 -9.61 28.37
N SER A 123 50.76 -10.72 29.08
CA SER A 123 49.83 -11.86 29.01
C SER A 123 48.50 -11.57 29.71
N THR A 124 48.49 -10.74 30.75
CA THR A 124 47.25 -10.31 31.42
C THR A 124 46.56 -9.17 30.69
N THR A 125 47.31 -8.28 30.02
CA THR A 125 46.76 -7.15 29.24
C THR A 125 46.36 -7.54 27.82
N ILE A 126 46.98 -8.57 27.22
CA ILE A 126 46.53 -9.20 25.94
C ILE A 126 45.50 -10.31 26.20
N GLY A 127 45.14 -10.54 27.47
CA GLY A 127 43.97 -11.33 27.87
C GLY A 127 42.64 -10.59 27.71
N THR A 128 42.63 -9.35 27.22
CA THR A 128 41.46 -8.83 26.52
C THR A 128 41.43 -9.51 25.16
N THR A 129 40.65 -10.59 25.09
CA THR A 129 39.96 -10.94 23.86
C THR A 129 39.51 -9.62 23.25
N SER A 130 40.15 -9.19 22.17
CA SER A 130 39.47 -8.32 21.24
C SER A 130 38.31 -9.18 20.76
N GLN A 131 37.20 -9.18 21.51
CA GLN A 131 35.92 -9.11 20.88
C GLN A 131 35.99 -7.80 20.10
N THR A 132 36.61 -7.85 18.92
CA THR A 132 36.01 -7.22 17.78
C THR A 132 34.59 -7.74 17.83
N SER A 133 33.70 -6.98 18.48
CA SER A 133 32.30 -7.00 18.13
C SER A 133 32.34 -6.68 16.65
N THR A 134 32.43 -7.73 15.82
CA THR A 134 31.92 -7.65 14.47
C THR A 134 30.46 -7.34 14.73
N LEU A 135 30.15 -6.03 14.78
CA LEU A 135 28.79 -5.58 14.61
C LEU A 135 28.38 -6.29 13.32
N ASN A 136 27.55 -7.33 13.46
CA ASN A 136 27.03 -8.06 12.32
C ASN A 136 26.25 -7.00 11.54
N ARG A 137 26.90 -6.48 10.50
CA ARG A 137 26.28 -5.50 9.63
C ARG A 137 25.19 -6.24 8.87
N ILE A 138 24.08 -5.56 8.63
CA ILE A 138 23.02 -6.06 7.77
C ILE A 138 23.66 -6.47 6.43
N GLN A 139 23.50 -7.75 6.08
CA GLN A 139 23.91 -8.30 4.80
C GLN A 139 22.72 -8.30 3.84
N PHE A 140 23.03 -8.43 2.55
CA PHE A 140 22.01 -8.59 1.52
C PHE A 140 21.10 -9.79 1.81
N ASP A 141 21.66 -10.91 2.25
CA ASP A 141 20.89 -12.12 2.58
C ASP A 141 19.87 -11.89 3.70
N ASP A 142 20.17 -11.00 4.66
CA ASP A 142 19.26 -10.68 5.77
C ASP A 142 17.99 -9.95 5.29
N ILE A 143 18.07 -9.27 4.14
CA ILE A 143 16.93 -8.61 3.50
C ILE A 143 16.03 -9.66 2.84
N TYR A 144 16.61 -10.62 2.11
CA TYR A 144 15.83 -11.59 1.32
C TYR A 144 15.29 -12.76 2.14
N ASN A 145 16.02 -13.21 3.16
CA ASN A 145 15.59 -14.33 4.01
C ASN A 145 14.48 -13.93 5.01
N GLY A 146 14.12 -12.64 5.04
CA GLY A 146 13.04 -12.10 5.86
C GLY A 146 13.35 -11.99 7.35
N SER A 147 14.62 -12.07 7.75
CA SER A 147 15.06 -11.93 9.15
C SER A 147 14.60 -10.61 9.77
N PHE A 148 14.45 -9.56 8.96
CA PHE A 148 14.02 -8.23 9.39
C PHE A 148 12.63 -7.83 8.91
N TYR A 149 11.83 -8.76 8.37
CA TYR A 149 10.46 -8.42 7.98
C TYR A 149 9.58 -8.26 9.22
N PRO A 150 9.00 -7.06 9.46
CA PRO A 150 8.08 -6.88 10.55
C PRO A 150 6.86 -7.79 10.35
N GLN A 151 6.46 -8.47 11.42
CA GLN A 151 5.31 -9.36 11.40
C GLN A 151 4.10 -8.61 11.97
N TYR A 152 3.03 -8.53 11.17
CA TYR A 152 1.74 -8.01 11.59
C TYR A 152 0.70 -9.10 11.51
N THR A 153 -0.34 -8.99 12.33
CA THR A 153 -1.51 -9.86 12.23
C THR A 153 -2.52 -9.12 11.37
N SER A 154 -2.82 -9.68 10.19
CA SER A 154 -3.93 -9.19 9.39
C SER A 154 -5.23 -9.41 10.16
N LEU A 155 -5.92 -8.31 10.46
CA LEU A 155 -7.14 -8.28 11.25
C LEU A 155 -8.20 -7.51 10.48
N LYS A 156 -9.43 -8.02 10.47
CA LYS A 156 -10.60 -7.37 9.89
C LYS A 156 -11.71 -7.28 10.93
N TRP A 157 -12.15 -6.07 11.23
CA TRP A 157 -13.29 -5.84 12.12
C TRP A 157 -14.57 -6.43 11.51
N SER A 158 -15.36 -7.06 12.37
CA SER A 158 -16.68 -7.61 12.03
C SER A 158 -17.76 -6.66 12.54
N SER A 159 -18.75 -6.40 11.69
CA SER A 159 -19.99 -5.71 12.06
C SER A 159 -21.15 -6.68 12.32
N ALA A 160 -20.88 -8.00 12.29
CA ALA A 160 -21.91 -9.04 12.36
C ALA A 160 -22.33 -9.41 13.79
N GLY A 161 -21.55 -9.02 14.79
CA GLY A 161 -21.83 -9.23 16.20
C GLY A 161 -22.82 -8.20 16.77
N ASP A 162 -23.48 -8.57 17.88
CA ASP A 162 -24.37 -7.66 18.61
C ASP A 162 -23.57 -6.62 19.43
N ASP A 163 -22.33 -6.93 19.77
CA ASP A 163 -21.39 -6.08 20.51
C ASP A 163 -20.23 -5.62 19.61
N ASP A 164 -19.67 -4.44 19.90
CA ASP A 164 -18.47 -3.95 19.20
C ASP A 164 -17.20 -4.70 19.64
N GLY A 165 -16.17 -4.66 18.79
CA GLY A 165 -14.89 -5.31 19.08
C GLY A 165 -14.80 -6.79 18.67
N GLU A 166 -15.69 -7.24 17.79
CA GLU A 166 -15.53 -8.53 17.10
C GLU A 166 -14.59 -8.38 15.90
N PHE A 167 -13.62 -9.27 15.73
CA PHE A 167 -12.71 -9.24 14.58
C PHE A 167 -12.29 -10.63 14.10
N ILE A 168 -11.87 -10.68 12.84
CA ILE A 168 -11.40 -11.88 12.16
C ILE A 168 -9.90 -11.75 11.89
N TYR A 169 -9.14 -12.81 12.17
CA TYR A 169 -7.71 -12.89 11.83
C TYR A 169 -7.33 -14.33 11.46
N GLN A 170 -6.14 -14.46 10.86
CA GLN A 170 -5.53 -15.75 10.56
C GLN A 170 -4.53 -16.12 11.68
N ASP A 171 -4.72 -17.28 12.31
CA ASP A 171 -3.79 -17.79 13.33
C ASP A 171 -2.55 -18.47 12.71
N GLY A 172 -1.62 -18.93 13.58
CA GLY A 172 -0.38 -19.57 13.13
C GLY A 172 -0.56 -20.91 12.40
N ASP A 173 -1.72 -21.55 12.52
CA ASP A 173 -2.09 -22.77 11.79
C ASP A 173 -2.88 -22.45 10.51
N ASN A 174 -2.87 -21.19 10.09
CA ASN A 174 -3.67 -20.63 8.99
C ASN A 174 -5.19 -20.71 9.20
N ASN A 175 -5.70 -20.97 10.41
CA ASN A 175 -7.15 -20.95 10.62
C ASN A 175 -7.68 -19.52 10.58
N ILE A 176 -8.87 -19.34 10.01
CA ILE A 176 -9.62 -18.09 10.12
C ILE A 176 -10.39 -18.12 11.43
N ILE A 177 -10.01 -17.26 12.36
CA ILE A 177 -10.55 -17.16 13.71
C ILE A 177 -11.38 -15.88 13.83
N LEU A 178 -12.58 -16.00 14.37
CA LEU A 178 -13.38 -14.89 14.88
C LEU A 178 -13.12 -14.77 16.39
N GLU A 179 -12.77 -13.57 16.85
CA GLU A 179 -12.49 -13.30 18.26
C GLU A 179 -13.27 -12.08 18.73
N GLN A 180 -13.84 -12.17 19.94
CA GLN A 180 -14.52 -11.09 20.62
C GLN A 180 -13.64 -10.54 21.75
N ILE A 181 -13.40 -9.22 21.76
CA ILE A 181 -12.47 -8.61 22.73
C ILE A 181 -13.03 -8.66 24.16
N SER A 182 -14.33 -8.42 24.32
CA SER A 182 -14.97 -8.22 25.63
C SER A 182 -14.89 -9.46 26.54
N ASP A 183 -15.04 -10.65 25.98
CA ASP A 183 -15.01 -11.92 26.73
C ASP A 183 -13.87 -12.87 26.33
N ARG A 184 -13.05 -12.48 25.34
CA ARG A 184 -11.96 -13.29 24.76
C ARG A 184 -12.44 -14.61 24.15
N SER A 185 -13.72 -14.71 23.80
CA SER A 185 -14.23 -15.87 23.10
C SER A 185 -13.65 -15.97 21.69
N LYS A 186 -13.36 -17.19 21.26
CA LYS A 186 -12.79 -17.48 19.94
C LYS A 186 -13.59 -18.57 19.25
N LYS A 187 -13.80 -18.40 17.95
CA LYS A 187 -14.47 -19.37 17.10
C LYS A 187 -13.68 -19.56 15.81
N THR A 188 -13.23 -20.78 15.55
CA THR A 188 -12.67 -21.13 14.24
C THR A 188 -13.80 -21.13 13.21
N LEU A 189 -13.72 -20.21 12.25
CA LEU A 189 -14.66 -20.13 11.13
C LEU A 189 -14.26 -21.10 10.01
N VAL A 190 -12.97 -21.13 9.69
CA VAL A 190 -12.41 -21.95 8.59
C VAL A 190 -11.06 -22.52 9.03
N LYS A 191 -10.79 -23.79 8.71
CA LYS A 191 -9.49 -24.40 9.00
C LYS A 191 -8.45 -24.02 7.95
N GLY A 192 -7.20 -23.86 8.39
CA GLY A 192 -6.08 -23.52 7.51
C GLY A 192 -5.84 -24.52 6.39
N THR A 193 -6.11 -25.81 6.64
CA THR A 193 -6.03 -26.88 5.63
C THR A 193 -6.97 -26.68 4.45
N ASP A 194 -8.01 -25.86 4.62
CA ASP A 194 -9.00 -25.61 3.58
C ASP A 194 -8.68 -24.31 2.82
N ILE A 195 -7.52 -23.67 3.09
CA ILE A 195 -7.10 -22.42 2.47
C ILE A 195 -6.20 -22.66 1.24
N ILE A 196 -6.57 -22.03 0.13
CA ILE A 196 -5.77 -21.96 -1.10
C ILE A 196 -5.59 -20.47 -1.43
N ASP A 197 -4.34 -20.02 -1.50
CA ASP A 197 -3.99 -18.59 -1.67
C ASP A 197 -4.07 -18.09 -3.12
N GLY A 198 -4.08 -16.76 -3.28
CA GLY A 198 -4.15 -16.06 -4.57
C GLY A 198 -3.43 -14.71 -4.56
N TRP A 199 -3.58 -13.95 -5.66
CA TRP A 199 -2.78 -12.74 -5.99
C TRP A 199 -3.51 -11.41 -5.67
N ARG A 200 -2.82 -10.27 -5.88
CA ARG A 200 -2.87 -9.06 -5.04
C ARG A 200 -4.06 -8.08 -5.20
N HIS A 201 -4.61 -7.82 -6.39
CA HIS A 201 -5.71 -6.82 -6.56
C HIS A 201 -6.89 -7.34 -7.39
N SER A 202 -6.86 -7.24 -8.73
CA SER A 202 -7.83 -7.88 -9.64
C SER A 202 -7.39 -9.28 -10.08
N TYR A 203 -8.33 -10.21 -10.11
CA TYR A 203 -8.13 -11.56 -10.62
C TYR A 203 -9.48 -12.18 -10.95
N THR A 204 -9.51 -13.14 -11.87
CA THR A 204 -10.67 -14.01 -11.99
C THR A 204 -10.53 -15.25 -11.11
N ALA A 205 -11.62 -15.66 -10.47
CA ALA A 205 -11.68 -16.90 -9.72
C ALA A 205 -13.03 -17.60 -9.90
N ASN A 206 -13.06 -18.90 -9.63
CA ASN A 206 -14.29 -19.60 -9.30
C ASN A 206 -14.54 -19.44 -7.81
N TYR A 207 -15.78 -19.14 -7.45
CA TYR A 207 -16.17 -18.72 -6.12
C TYR A 207 -17.15 -19.73 -5.52
N TYR A 208 -16.86 -20.30 -4.34
CA TYR A 208 -17.77 -21.22 -3.62
C TYR A 208 -18.13 -20.73 -2.23
N ILE A 209 -19.41 -20.77 -1.88
CA ILE A 209 -19.94 -20.35 -0.59
C ILE A 209 -19.84 -21.48 0.43
N PHE A 210 -19.17 -21.20 1.55
CA PHE A 210 -19.13 -22.09 2.72
C PHE A 210 -20.19 -21.71 3.76
N ASN A 211 -21.15 -22.59 4.02
CA ASN A 211 -22.14 -22.41 5.07
C ASN A 211 -21.59 -22.85 6.42
N ILE A 212 -21.43 -21.91 7.36
CA ILE A 212 -20.81 -22.17 8.67
C ILE A 212 -21.64 -23.15 9.52
N SER A 213 -22.97 -23.07 9.44
CA SER A 213 -23.87 -23.90 10.26
C SER A 213 -23.92 -25.35 9.79
N SER A 214 -24.09 -25.56 8.48
CA SER A 214 -24.17 -26.92 7.91
C SER A 214 -22.80 -27.52 7.57
N LYS A 215 -21.75 -26.70 7.52
CA LYS A 215 -20.39 -27.05 7.06
C LYS A 215 -20.35 -27.55 5.61
N ASN A 216 -21.33 -27.17 4.81
CA ASN A 216 -21.41 -27.51 3.39
C ASN A 216 -20.88 -26.37 2.52
N THR A 217 -20.26 -26.75 1.39
CA THR A 217 -19.76 -25.81 0.37
C THR A 217 -20.54 -26.00 -0.92
N PHE A 218 -20.90 -24.91 -1.60
CA PHE A 218 -21.57 -24.94 -2.90
C PHE A 218 -21.10 -23.79 -3.79
N PRO A 219 -21.10 -23.92 -5.13
CA PRO A 219 -20.66 -22.86 -6.03
C PRO A 219 -21.58 -21.62 -5.96
N LEU A 220 -21.02 -20.42 -6.12
CA LEU A 220 -21.76 -19.15 -6.10
C LEU A 220 -22.75 -19.03 -7.29
N THR A 221 -22.35 -19.48 -8.47
CA THR A 221 -23.15 -19.43 -9.70
C THR A 221 -23.16 -20.79 -10.38
N GLN A 222 -24.20 -21.05 -11.17
CA GLN A 222 -24.31 -22.30 -11.93
C GLN A 222 -23.19 -22.42 -12.97
N GLY A 223 -22.78 -23.65 -13.29
CA GLY A 223 -21.76 -23.92 -14.31
C GLY A 223 -20.32 -23.89 -13.79
N ILE A 224 -20.06 -23.44 -12.55
CA ILE A 224 -18.75 -23.60 -11.92
C ILE A 224 -18.52 -25.09 -11.59
N ASN A 225 -17.52 -25.70 -12.22
CA ASN A 225 -16.98 -27.01 -11.84
C ASN A 225 -15.44 -27.01 -11.90
N SER A 226 -14.80 -28.08 -11.43
CA SER A 226 -13.35 -28.23 -11.32
C SER A 226 -12.58 -28.26 -12.65
N THR A 227 -13.24 -27.99 -13.78
CA THR A 227 -12.64 -27.91 -15.12
C THR A 227 -12.96 -26.59 -15.84
N HIS A 228 -13.85 -25.76 -15.28
CA HIS A 228 -14.24 -24.49 -15.89
C HIS A 228 -13.22 -23.38 -15.59
N GLN A 229 -12.92 -22.59 -16.61
CA GLN A 229 -12.11 -21.39 -16.49
C GLN A 229 -12.77 -20.39 -15.54
N ALA A 230 -11.96 -19.76 -14.70
CA ALA A 230 -12.41 -18.73 -13.79
C ALA A 230 -12.82 -17.46 -14.54
N VAL A 231 -14.08 -17.03 -14.37
CA VAL A 231 -14.68 -15.90 -15.11
C VAL A 231 -15.25 -14.79 -14.20
N ILE A 232 -15.27 -15.00 -12.89
CA ILE A 232 -15.76 -13.98 -11.94
C ILE A 232 -14.59 -13.11 -11.51
N SER A 233 -14.65 -11.82 -11.80
CA SER A 233 -13.59 -10.84 -11.48
C SER A 233 -13.77 -10.16 -10.12
N TYR A 234 -14.99 -10.12 -9.61
CA TYR A 234 -15.28 -9.49 -8.32
C TYR A 234 -16.47 -10.14 -7.61
N VAL A 235 -16.43 -10.19 -6.28
CA VAL A 235 -17.57 -10.58 -5.44
C VAL A 235 -17.58 -9.77 -4.16
N THR A 236 -18.77 -9.34 -3.74
CA THR A 236 -19.00 -8.72 -2.44
C THR A 236 -20.33 -9.16 -1.84
N TRP A 237 -20.34 -9.34 -0.53
CA TRP A 237 -21.58 -9.47 0.24
C TRP A 237 -22.31 -8.14 0.31
N SER A 238 -23.64 -8.21 0.40
CA SER A 238 -24.46 -7.09 0.85
C SER A 238 -24.08 -6.72 2.30
N PRO A 239 -24.15 -5.43 2.69
CA PRO A 239 -23.93 -4.99 4.06
C PRO A 239 -24.88 -5.65 5.07
N VAL A 240 -26.04 -6.14 4.60
CA VAL A 240 -27.05 -6.82 5.42
C VAL A 240 -27.52 -8.11 4.74
N GLY A 241 -27.85 -9.11 5.55
CA GLY A 241 -28.38 -10.39 5.06
C GLY A 241 -27.32 -11.24 4.36
N HIS A 242 -27.74 -11.98 3.33
CA HIS A 242 -26.91 -12.97 2.61
C HIS A 242 -26.92 -12.75 1.10
N ASP A 243 -27.30 -11.56 0.65
CA ASP A 243 -27.28 -11.22 -0.75
C ASP A 243 -25.83 -10.98 -1.20
N ILE A 244 -25.52 -11.30 -2.45
CA ILE A 244 -24.19 -11.15 -3.05
C ILE A 244 -24.31 -10.40 -4.36
N ALA A 245 -23.39 -9.46 -4.60
CA ALA A 245 -23.15 -8.91 -5.92
C ALA A 245 -21.82 -9.48 -6.44
N PHE A 246 -21.79 -9.85 -7.72
CA PHE A 246 -20.57 -10.35 -8.35
C PHE A 246 -20.50 -9.91 -9.81
N VAL A 247 -19.29 -9.86 -10.34
CA VAL A 247 -19.04 -9.51 -11.75
C VAL A 247 -18.49 -10.72 -12.48
N LYS A 248 -19.15 -11.13 -13.55
CA LYS A 248 -18.81 -12.27 -14.40
C LYS A 248 -18.82 -11.80 -15.85
N ASP A 249 -17.73 -12.05 -16.57
CA ASP A 249 -17.58 -11.63 -17.97
C ASP A 249 -17.90 -10.13 -18.18
N ASN A 250 -17.41 -9.28 -17.26
CA ASN A 250 -17.64 -7.84 -17.22
C ASN A 250 -19.10 -7.40 -17.08
N ASP A 251 -20.00 -8.31 -16.71
CA ASP A 251 -21.37 -7.99 -16.33
C ASP A 251 -21.63 -8.16 -14.85
N VAL A 252 -22.50 -7.30 -14.30
CA VAL A 252 -22.95 -7.35 -12.92
C VAL A 252 -24.05 -8.41 -12.78
N TYR A 253 -23.91 -9.24 -11.75
CA TYR A 253 -24.89 -10.22 -11.31
C TYR A 253 -25.18 -10.04 -9.82
N ILE A 254 -26.36 -10.48 -9.40
CA ILE A 254 -26.74 -10.59 -7.99
C ILE A 254 -27.21 -12.01 -7.66
N SER A 255 -26.91 -12.47 -6.46
CA SER A 255 -27.50 -13.65 -5.85
C SER A 255 -28.33 -13.23 -4.64
N LEU A 256 -29.65 -13.41 -4.70
CA LEU A 256 -30.57 -13.06 -3.62
C LEU A 256 -30.85 -14.27 -2.74
N GLY A 257 -30.55 -14.13 -1.45
CA GLY A 257 -30.65 -15.18 -0.45
C GLY A 257 -29.88 -16.46 -0.79
N LEU A 258 -28.91 -16.40 -1.71
CA LEU A 258 -28.18 -17.54 -2.26
C LEU A 258 -29.06 -18.56 -3.00
N THR A 259 -30.25 -18.15 -3.44
CA THR A 259 -31.24 -19.03 -4.09
C THR A 259 -31.63 -18.58 -5.49
N GLU A 260 -31.56 -17.28 -5.76
CA GLU A 260 -31.94 -16.68 -7.04
C GLU A 260 -30.75 -15.89 -7.60
N GLU A 261 -30.29 -16.23 -8.80
CA GLU A 261 -29.29 -15.46 -9.54
C GLU A 261 -29.97 -14.58 -10.59
N ARG A 262 -29.61 -13.29 -10.64
CA ARG A 262 -30.05 -12.35 -11.68
C ARG A 262 -28.84 -11.67 -12.32
N ARG A 263 -28.80 -11.67 -13.66
CA ARG A 263 -27.88 -10.83 -14.45
C ARG A 263 -28.47 -9.42 -14.56
N ILE A 264 -27.68 -8.39 -14.26
CA ILE A 264 -28.11 -6.98 -14.19
C ILE A 264 -27.70 -6.21 -15.44
N THR A 265 -26.51 -6.48 -15.99
CA THR A 265 -26.01 -5.87 -17.23
C THR A 265 -25.79 -6.94 -18.30
N TYR A 266 -25.81 -6.55 -19.57
CA TYR A 266 -25.79 -7.48 -20.71
C TYR A 266 -24.81 -7.10 -21.82
N ASP A 267 -24.04 -6.04 -21.61
CA ASP A 267 -23.13 -5.48 -22.61
C ASP A 267 -21.66 -5.57 -22.19
N GLY A 268 -21.37 -6.28 -21.10
CA GLY A 268 -20.02 -6.68 -20.72
C GLY A 268 -19.28 -7.33 -21.89
N SER A 269 -18.06 -6.85 -22.14
CA SER A 269 -17.21 -7.30 -23.24
C SER A 269 -15.76 -6.94 -22.95
N ASP A 270 -14.84 -7.24 -23.86
CA ASP A 270 -13.42 -6.91 -23.74
C ASP A 270 -13.15 -5.39 -23.67
N VAL A 271 -14.14 -4.54 -23.99
CA VAL A 271 -14.02 -3.07 -23.98
C VAL A 271 -15.11 -2.37 -23.15
N VAL A 272 -16.00 -3.13 -22.50
CA VAL A 272 -17.06 -2.58 -21.64
C VAL A 272 -17.05 -3.31 -20.31
N PHE A 273 -16.88 -2.55 -19.22
CA PHE A 273 -16.73 -3.05 -17.86
C PHE A 273 -17.87 -2.51 -17.00
N ASN A 274 -18.68 -3.40 -16.42
CA ASN A 274 -19.76 -3.04 -15.51
C ASN A 274 -19.40 -3.46 -14.07
N GLY A 275 -19.37 -2.51 -13.14
CA GLY A 275 -19.14 -2.76 -11.70
C GLY A 275 -17.72 -3.15 -11.30
N VAL A 276 -16.80 -3.21 -12.25
CA VAL A 276 -15.35 -3.36 -12.06
C VAL A 276 -14.63 -2.27 -12.86
N PRO A 277 -13.43 -1.85 -12.43
CA PRO A 277 -12.63 -0.90 -13.19
C PRO A 277 -12.05 -1.52 -14.47
N ASP A 278 -11.71 -0.67 -15.44
CA ASP A 278 -10.70 -0.97 -16.46
C ASP A 278 -9.29 -0.66 -15.90
N TRP A 279 -8.23 -0.77 -16.72
CA TRP A 279 -6.86 -0.59 -16.21
C TRP A 279 -6.62 0.79 -15.59
N ILE A 280 -7.03 1.88 -16.28
CA ILE A 280 -6.78 3.24 -15.79
C ILE A 280 -7.63 3.55 -14.55
N TYR A 281 -8.87 3.04 -14.48
CA TYR A 281 -9.67 3.19 -13.27
C TYR A 281 -9.14 2.33 -12.12
N GLU A 282 -8.55 1.15 -12.36
CA GLU A 282 -8.03 0.31 -11.30
C GLU A 282 -6.81 0.95 -10.65
N GLU A 283 -5.85 1.40 -11.45
CA GLU A 283 -4.55 1.86 -10.97
C GLU A 283 -4.58 3.34 -10.55
N GLU A 284 -5.12 4.21 -11.41
CA GLU A 284 -4.94 5.66 -11.27
C GLU A 284 -6.16 6.38 -10.69
N VAL A 285 -7.40 5.88 -10.92
CA VAL A 285 -8.62 6.59 -10.49
C VAL A 285 -9.19 6.04 -9.18
N LEU A 286 -9.53 4.76 -9.12
CA LEU A 286 -10.20 4.14 -7.97
C LEU A 286 -9.22 3.43 -7.03
N SER A 287 -8.01 3.10 -7.50
CA SER A 287 -7.01 2.35 -6.71
C SER A 287 -7.65 1.11 -6.04
N ALA A 288 -8.59 0.48 -6.74
CA ALA A 288 -9.50 -0.52 -6.19
C ALA A 288 -10.03 -1.43 -7.29
N LYS A 289 -10.16 -2.72 -6.98
CA LYS A 289 -10.67 -3.78 -7.87
C LYS A 289 -12.20 -3.76 -8.13
N SER A 290 -12.90 -2.76 -7.63
CA SER A 290 -14.36 -2.67 -7.69
C SER A 290 -14.80 -1.28 -8.08
N ALA A 291 -15.83 -1.21 -8.92
CA ALA A 291 -16.56 0.00 -9.24
C ALA A 291 -18.06 -0.19 -8.93
N LEU A 292 -18.36 -0.90 -7.83
CA LEU A 292 -19.69 -1.27 -7.38
C LEU A 292 -19.82 -1.07 -5.86
N TRP A 293 -20.94 -0.47 -5.43
CA TRP A 293 -21.23 -0.12 -4.04
C TRP A 293 -22.68 -0.48 -3.67
N TRP A 294 -22.85 -1.34 -2.67
CA TRP A 294 -24.15 -1.63 -2.07
C TRP A 294 -24.69 -0.45 -1.25
N SER A 295 -26.00 -0.24 -1.27
CA SER A 295 -26.68 0.64 -0.31
C SER A 295 -26.56 0.07 1.11
N PRO A 296 -26.61 0.92 2.15
CA PRO A 296 -26.49 0.46 3.54
C PRO A 296 -27.55 -0.58 3.95
N ASP A 297 -28.74 -0.51 3.37
CA ASP A 297 -29.83 -1.46 3.60
C ASP A 297 -29.82 -2.68 2.66
N GLY A 298 -28.83 -2.80 1.77
CA GLY A 298 -28.66 -3.95 0.88
C GLY A 298 -29.71 -4.08 -0.24
N LYS A 299 -30.53 -3.06 -0.48
CA LYS A 299 -31.59 -3.11 -1.50
C LYS A 299 -31.21 -2.50 -2.84
N ARG A 300 -30.15 -1.70 -2.88
CA ARG A 300 -29.74 -0.99 -4.08
C ARG A 300 -28.24 -1.17 -4.31
N ILE A 301 -27.84 -1.09 -5.56
CA ILE A 301 -26.45 -1.17 -5.99
C ILE A 301 -26.18 0.03 -6.89
N ALA A 302 -25.17 0.82 -6.55
CA ALA A 302 -24.58 1.79 -7.43
C ALA A 302 -23.38 1.15 -8.14
N TYR A 303 -23.18 1.41 -9.44
CA TYR A 303 -22.01 0.91 -10.16
C TYR A 303 -21.60 1.83 -11.30
N LEU A 304 -20.33 1.77 -11.67
CA LEU A 304 -19.83 2.40 -12.89
C LEU A 304 -19.90 1.43 -14.06
N ARG A 305 -20.22 1.98 -15.23
CA ARG A 305 -19.99 1.35 -16.52
C ARG A 305 -18.93 2.15 -17.27
N LEU A 306 -17.84 1.48 -17.61
CA LEU A 306 -16.70 2.03 -18.33
C LEU A 306 -16.69 1.47 -19.76
N ASN A 307 -16.52 2.34 -20.75
CA ASN A 307 -16.40 1.96 -22.15
C ASN A 307 -15.08 2.47 -22.72
N GLU A 308 -14.16 1.55 -23.00
CA GLU A 308 -12.82 1.82 -23.52
C GLU A 308 -12.69 1.53 -25.03
N SER A 309 -13.81 1.50 -25.76
CA SER A 309 -13.81 1.27 -27.22
C SER A 309 -12.89 2.24 -27.98
N GLU A 310 -12.85 3.51 -27.55
CA GLU A 310 -12.03 4.58 -28.15
C GLU A 310 -10.61 4.65 -27.57
N VAL A 311 -10.30 3.87 -26.54
CA VAL A 311 -8.97 3.82 -25.96
C VAL A 311 -8.05 3.04 -26.91
N PRO A 312 -6.84 3.55 -27.23
CA PRO A 312 -5.89 2.80 -28.04
C PRO A 312 -5.36 1.56 -27.34
N GLU A 313 -4.99 0.57 -28.15
CA GLU A 313 -4.29 -0.62 -27.67
C GLU A 313 -2.79 -0.35 -27.47
N TYR A 314 -2.26 -0.88 -26.39
CA TYR A 314 -0.84 -1.04 -26.14
C TYR A 314 -0.48 -2.51 -26.20
N ARG A 315 0.66 -2.81 -26.85
CA ARG A 315 1.12 -4.18 -27.12
C ARG A 315 2.53 -4.33 -26.58
N PHE A 316 2.79 -5.41 -25.87
CA PHE A 316 4.13 -5.75 -25.40
C PHE A 316 4.40 -7.26 -25.44
N PRO A 317 5.65 -7.67 -25.69
CA PRO A 317 5.99 -9.09 -25.78
C PRO A 317 6.05 -9.76 -24.40
N LEU A 318 5.53 -10.98 -24.33
CA LEU A 318 5.63 -11.90 -23.20
C LEU A 318 6.53 -13.08 -23.61
N TYR A 319 7.72 -13.12 -23.00
CA TYR A 319 8.73 -14.16 -23.27
C TYR A 319 8.60 -15.37 -22.32
N VAL A 320 8.12 -15.13 -21.09
CA VAL A 320 8.01 -16.15 -20.03
C VAL A 320 6.71 -15.91 -19.28
N ASP A 321 5.93 -16.97 -19.08
CA ASP A 321 4.69 -16.96 -18.31
C ASP A 321 4.85 -17.90 -17.09
N GLY A 322 5.14 -17.31 -15.93
CA GLY A 322 5.51 -18.06 -14.73
C GLY A 322 6.84 -18.81 -14.90
N MET A 323 6.82 -20.15 -14.80
CA MET A 323 7.99 -21.00 -15.08
C MET A 323 7.98 -21.56 -16.52
N HIS A 324 7.00 -21.19 -17.34
CA HIS A 324 6.89 -21.67 -18.71
C HIS A 324 7.59 -20.69 -19.66
N VAL A 325 8.63 -21.17 -20.34
CA VAL A 325 9.27 -20.43 -21.43
C VAL A 325 8.54 -20.78 -22.71
N GLU A 326 7.90 -19.80 -23.32
CA GLU A 326 7.19 -19.96 -24.59
C GLU A 326 8.22 -19.97 -25.72
N PRO A 327 8.29 -21.02 -26.56
CA PRO A 327 9.23 -21.07 -27.67
C PRO A 327 8.94 -20.01 -28.76
N TYR A 328 7.71 -19.47 -28.77
CA TYR A 328 7.29 -18.37 -29.63
C TYR A 328 6.77 -17.22 -28.75
N VAL A 329 7.33 -16.03 -28.95
CA VAL A 329 6.94 -14.82 -28.20
C VAL A 329 5.45 -14.54 -28.44
N ARG A 330 4.69 -14.41 -27.34
CA ARG A 330 3.29 -13.95 -27.39
C ARG A 330 3.24 -12.44 -27.18
N GLU A 331 2.24 -11.78 -27.73
CA GLU A 331 1.94 -10.38 -27.39
C GLU A 331 0.83 -10.33 -26.34
N VAL A 332 1.02 -9.49 -25.33
CA VAL A 332 -0.07 -9.02 -24.48
C VAL A 332 -0.61 -7.74 -25.10
N VAL A 333 -1.92 -7.68 -25.28
CA VAL A 333 -2.65 -6.51 -25.79
C VAL A 333 -3.52 -5.99 -24.66
N MET A 334 -3.45 -4.68 -24.38
CA MET A 334 -4.30 -4.03 -23.38
C MET A 334 -4.73 -2.65 -23.86
N LYS A 335 -5.89 -2.16 -23.42
CA LYS A 335 -6.29 -0.77 -23.60
C LYS A 335 -5.53 0.10 -22.60
N TYR A 336 -4.85 1.14 -23.10
CA TYR A 336 -3.97 1.96 -22.28
C TYR A 336 -3.94 3.41 -22.80
N PRO A 337 -4.62 4.36 -22.13
CA PRO A 337 -4.66 5.74 -22.57
C PRO A 337 -3.36 6.46 -22.20
N LYS A 338 -2.46 6.63 -23.18
CA LYS A 338 -1.27 7.48 -23.01
C LYS A 338 -1.66 8.96 -22.87
N PRO A 339 -0.75 9.84 -22.37
CA PRO A 339 -1.00 11.28 -22.31
C PRO A 339 -1.54 11.84 -23.63
N GLY A 340 -2.69 12.51 -23.56
CA GLY A 340 -3.37 13.12 -24.72
C GLY A 340 -4.30 12.21 -25.52
N TYR A 341 -4.38 10.91 -25.23
CA TYR A 341 -5.28 9.96 -25.93
C TYR A 341 -6.62 9.79 -25.23
N PRO A 342 -7.71 9.34 -25.89
CA PRO A 342 -9.01 9.20 -25.24
C PRO A 342 -8.99 8.34 -23.96
N ASN A 343 -9.68 8.78 -22.92
CA ASN A 343 -9.96 7.99 -21.72
C ASN A 343 -11.21 7.12 -21.94
N PRO A 344 -11.42 6.06 -21.13
CA PRO A 344 -12.70 5.36 -21.10
C PRO A 344 -13.86 6.31 -20.81
N ILE A 345 -14.99 6.13 -21.48
CA ILE A 345 -16.22 6.87 -21.18
C ILE A 345 -16.90 6.23 -19.98
N VAL A 346 -17.01 6.99 -18.88
CA VAL A 346 -17.66 6.55 -17.64
C VAL A 346 -19.13 6.99 -17.55
N THR A 347 -19.97 6.08 -17.07
CA THR A 347 -21.37 6.37 -16.70
C THR A 347 -21.71 5.77 -15.33
N PHE A 348 -22.54 6.47 -14.57
CA PHE A 348 -22.99 6.05 -13.25
C PHE A 348 -24.41 5.45 -13.33
N HIS A 349 -24.62 4.32 -12.68
CA HIS A 349 -25.86 3.56 -12.73
C HIS A 349 -26.30 3.15 -11.33
N ILE A 350 -27.62 3.03 -11.15
CA ILE A 350 -28.21 2.45 -9.94
C ILE A 350 -29.19 1.35 -10.32
N TYR A 351 -29.13 0.24 -9.59
CA TYR A 351 -30.06 -0.86 -9.67
C TYR A 351 -30.72 -1.10 -8.31
N ASP A 352 -32.04 -1.15 -8.26
CA ASP A 352 -32.84 -1.53 -7.09
C ASP A 352 -33.28 -2.99 -7.23
N THR A 353 -32.89 -3.83 -6.27
CA THR A 353 -33.15 -5.28 -6.27
C THR A 353 -34.63 -5.63 -6.09
N THR A 354 -35.43 -4.67 -5.63
CA THR A 354 -36.85 -4.82 -5.33
C THR A 354 -37.76 -4.52 -6.52
N THR A 355 -37.23 -3.94 -7.60
CA THR A 355 -38.00 -3.59 -8.79
C THR A 355 -37.52 -4.35 -10.05
N PRO A 356 -38.40 -4.59 -11.05
CA PRO A 356 -38.04 -5.34 -12.25
C PRO A 356 -36.91 -4.67 -13.04
N LEU A 357 -35.95 -5.46 -13.53
CA LEU A 357 -34.78 -4.96 -14.25
C LEU A 357 -35.13 -4.12 -15.48
N MET A 358 -36.15 -4.51 -16.25
CA MET A 358 -36.59 -3.78 -17.45
C MET A 358 -37.09 -2.37 -17.15
N SER A 359 -37.51 -2.09 -15.92
CA SER A 359 -38.03 -0.78 -15.50
C SER A 359 -36.91 0.19 -15.05
N GLN A 360 -35.66 -0.25 -15.11
CA GLN A 360 -34.53 0.35 -14.40
C GLN A 360 -33.28 0.53 -15.28
N SER A 361 -33.46 0.59 -16.60
CA SER A 361 -32.37 0.74 -17.55
C SER A 361 -31.90 2.19 -17.70
N GLY A 362 -30.61 2.38 -18.00
CA GLY A 362 -30.01 3.67 -18.33
C GLY A 362 -29.21 4.29 -17.20
N ALA A 363 -28.26 5.15 -17.60
CA ALA A 363 -27.41 5.91 -16.69
C ALA A 363 -28.22 6.96 -15.92
N THR A 364 -27.81 7.22 -14.68
CA THR A 364 -28.28 8.36 -13.89
C THR A 364 -27.85 9.65 -14.57
N VAL A 365 -28.77 10.62 -14.67
CA VAL A 365 -28.50 11.90 -15.34
C VAL A 365 -27.99 12.91 -14.31
N PHE A 366 -26.87 13.56 -14.60
CA PHE A 366 -26.30 14.62 -13.77
C PHE A 366 -26.60 16.00 -14.37
N THR A 367 -27.10 16.91 -13.54
CA THR A 367 -27.33 18.30 -13.91
C THR A 367 -26.02 19.08 -13.76
N ASN A 368 -25.68 19.85 -14.79
CA ASN A 368 -24.41 20.60 -14.86
C ASN A 368 -23.19 19.65 -14.78
N ASP A 369 -23.26 18.52 -15.51
CA ASP A 369 -22.17 17.54 -15.62
C ASP A 369 -21.05 18.03 -16.57
N PHE A 370 -19.95 17.31 -16.60
CA PHE A 370 -18.92 17.45 -17.63
C PHE A 370 -19.32 16.70 -18.92
N PRO A 371 -18.80 17.12 -20.09
CA PRO A 371 -18.84 16.32 -21.31
C PRO A 371 -18.31 14.89 -21.06
N SER A 372 -18.85 13.90 -21.79
CA SER A 372 -18.53 12.48 -21.53
C SER A 372 -17.06 12.13 -21.69
N ASP A 373 -16.35 12.81 -22.60
CA ASP A 373 -14.93 12.65 -22.91
C ASP A 373 -14.00 13.45 -21.98
N ASP A 374 -14.58 14.32 -21.16
CA ASP A 374 -13.88 15.14 -20.15
C ASP A 374 -14.20 14.68 -18.72
N LYS A 375 -15.12 13.73 -18.53
CA LYS A 375 -15.62 13.31 -17.23
C LYS A 375 -14.81 12.19 -16.61
N ILE A 376 -14.44 12.35 -15.34
CA ILE A 376 -13.87 11.29 -14.49
C ILE A 376 -14.70 11.20 -13.20
N ILE A 377 -15.07 9.99 -12.77
CA ILE A 377 -15.77 9.76 -11.50
C ILE A 377 -14.78 9.12 -10.53
N THR A 378 -14.51 9.77 -9.41
CA THR A 378 -13.38 9.42 -8.53
C THR A 378 -13.81 8.88 -7.16
N GLU A 379 -15.01 9.23 -6.68
CA GLU A 379 -15.56 8.73 -5.42
C GLU A 379 -17.08 8.57 -5.51
N VAL A 380 -17.61 7.49 -4.94
CA VAL A 380 -19.04 7.22 -4.79
C VAL A 380 -19.30 6.83 -3.34
N CYS A 381 -20.23 7.53 -2.67
CA CYS A 381 -20.55 7.27 -1.27
C CYS A 381 -22.07 7.33 -1.03
N TRP A 382 -22.64 6.28 -0.45
CA TRP A 382 -24.03 6.28 -0.02
C TRP A 382 -24.20 7.18 1.22
N VAL A 383 -25.12 8.15 1.15
CA VAL A 383 -25.44 9.07 2.25
C VAL A 383 -26.87 8.82 2.74
N GLY A 384 -27.08 7.60 3.23
CA GLY A 384 -28.39 7.03 3.56
C GLY A 384 -28.79 5.94 2.56
N ASN A 385 -30.07 5.58 2.54
CA ASN A 385 -30.60 4.52 1.66
C ASN A 385 -31.12 5.05 0.32
N ASP A 386 -31.40 6.35 0.25
CA ASP A 386 -32.13 6.98 -0.86
C ASP A 386 -31.32 8.09 -1.54
N SER A 387 -30.05 8.27 -1.14
CA SER A 387 -29.18 9.30 -1.69
C SER A 387 -27.72 8.85 -1.79
N VAL A 388 -27.03 9.31 -2.84
CA VAL A 388 -25.62 9.00 -3.12
C VAL A 388 -24.88 10.29 -3.45
N LEU A 389 -23.68 10.47 -2.88
CA LEU A 389 -22.72 11.46 -3.31
C LEU A 389 -21.79 10.86 -4.37
N VAL A 390 -21.55 11.62 -5.45
CA VAL A 390 -20.62 11.25 -6.51
C VAL A 390 -19.65 12.40 -6.73
N ARG A 391 -18.33 12.15 -6.61
CA ARG A 391 -17.30 13.12 -6.98
C ARG A 391 -16.98 12.95 -8.46
N VAL A 392 -17.16 14.03 -9.21
CA VAL A 392 -16.91 14.10 -10.64
C VAL A 392 -15.86 15.16 -10.89
N MET A 393 -14.80 14.84 -11.62
CA MET A 393 -13.76 15.77 -12.02
C MET A 393 -13.76 15.93 -13.54
N ASN A 394 -13.28 17.07 -14.02
CA ASN A 394 -12.87 17.18 -15.41
C ASN A 394 -11.55 16.43 -15.65
N ARG A 395 -11.17 16.24 -16.92
CA ARG A 395 -10.01 15.45 -17.29
C ARG A 395 -8.68 16.08 -16.89
N VAL A 396 -8.64 17.41 -16.82
CA VAL A 396 -7.47 18.16 -16.32
C VAL A 396 -7.31 17.99 -14.80
N GLN A 397 -8.37 17.57 -14.10
CA GLN A 397 -8.44 17.38 -12.65
C GLN A 397 -8.24 18.67 -11.83
N ASP A 398 -8.53 19.83 -12.41
CA ASP A 398 -8.49 21.13 -11.74
C ASP A 398 -9.88 21.61 -11.28
N ILE A 399 -10.96 20.97 -11.75
CA ILE A 399 -12.33 21.25 -11.31
C ILE A 399 -12.97 19.96 -10.77
N ALA A 400 -13.40 19.99 -9.52
CA ALA A 400 -14.11 18.90 -8.87
C ALA A 400 -15.54 19.33 -8.51
N ARG A 401 -16.51 18.49 -8.85
CA ARG A 401 -17.93 18.64 -8.52
C ARG A 401 -18.38 17.53 -7.59
N VAL A 402 -19.19 17.89 -6.62
CA VAL A 402 -19.95 16.93 -5.81
C VAL A 402 -21.38 16.92 -6.31
N VAL A 403 -21.83 15.76 -6.75
CA VAL A 403 -23.19 15.54 -7.23
C VAL A 403 -23.96 14.76 -6.18
N LEU A 404 -25.07 15.31 -5.70
CA LEU A 404 -26.03 14.61 -4.86
C LEU A 404 -27.09 13.97 -5.75
N VAL A 405 -27.16 12.65 -5.71
CA VAL A 405 -28.09 11.83 -6.50
C VAL A 405 -29.26 11.40 -5.63
N ASP A 406 -30.47 11.72 -6.08
CA ASP A 406 -31.71 11.13 -5.57
C ASP A 406 -31.96 9.78 -6.29
N VAL A 407 -32.06 8.71 -5.51
CA VAL A 407 -32.02 7.35 -6.06
C VAL A 407 -33.35 6.95 -6.71
N ASP A 408 -34.46 7.47 -6.19
CA ASP A 408 -35.80 7.15 -6.71
C ASP A 408 -36.05 7.83 -8.05
N THR A 409 -35.65 9.10 -8.18
CA THR A 409 -35.77 9.88 -9.41
C THR A 409 -34.63 9.65 -10.40
N ARG A 410 -33.51 9.10 -9.92
CA ARG A 410 -32.27 8.87 -10.70
C ARG A 410 -31.71 10.14 -11.33
N ASN A 411 -31.82 11.25 -10.62
CA ASN A 411 -31.26 12.54 -11.03
C ASN A 411 -30.21 12.99 -10.02
N GLY A 412 -29.06 13.40 -10.54
CA GLY A 412 -27.99 14.04 -9.80
C GLY A 412 -28.02 15.56 -9.97
N THR A 413 -27.81 16.28 -8.88
CA THR A 413 -27.62 17.74 -8.90
C THR A 413 -26.25 18.07 -8.33
N THR A 414 -25.48 18.92 -9.03
CA THR A 414 -24.22 19.45 -8.50
C THR A 414 -24.51 20.35 -7.30
N VAL A 415 -24.01 19.99 -6.12
CA VAL A 415 -24.22 20.72 -4.85
C VAL A 415 -22.96 21.46 -4.40
N ARG A 416 -21.78 21.06 -4.88
CA ARG A 416 -20.51 21.76 -4.62
C ARG A 416 -19.63 21.70 -5.87
N GLU A 417 -18.90 22.77 -6.11
CA GLU A 417 -17.85 22.87 -7.13
C GLU A 417 -16.63 23.52 -6.51
N GLU A 418 -15.46 22.96 -6.76
CA GLU A 418 -14.16 23.45 -6.33
C GLU A 418 -13.25 23.56 -7.56
N ASN A 419 -12.40 24.58 -7.57
CA ASN A 419 -11.53 24.87 -8.69
C ASN A 419 -10.10 25.12 -8.17
N ALA A 420 -9.22 24.13 -8.34
CA ALA A 420 -7.83 24.17 -7.90
C ALA A 420 -7.01 25.21 -8.68
N ASP A 421 -7.27 25.37 -9.98
CA ASP A 421 -6.61 26.41 -10.80
C ASP A 421 -6.81 27.81 -10.21
N GLN A 422 -8.02 28.11 -9.71
CA GLN A 422 -8.33 29.37 -9.03
C GLN A 422 -7.79 29.46 -7.60
N MET A 423 -7.51 28.32 -6.95
CA MET A 423 -6.94 28.29 -5.60
C MET A 423 -5.44 28.56 -5.62
N ASP A 424 -4.69 27.78 -6.38
CA ASP A 424 -3.22 27.83 -6.43
C ASP A 424 -2.61 27.48 -7.79
N GLY A 425 -3.43 27.28 -8.84
CA GLY A 425 -2.96 26.85 -10.16
C GLY A 425 -2.65 25.35 -10.23
N GLY A 426 -3.04 24.58 -9.22
CA GLY A 426 -2.77 23.15 -9.10
C GLY A 426 -3.88 22.25 -9.63
N TRP A 427 -3.89 21.01 -9.14
CA TRP A 427 -4.88 19.98 -9.44
C TRP A 427 -5.37 19.31 -8.15
N PHE A 428 -6.50 18.62 -8.23
CA PHE A 428 -7.00 17.78 -7.14
C PHE A 428 -6.40 16.38 -7.21
N GLU A 429 -5.78 15.96 -6.12
CA GLU A 429 -5.49 14.56 -5.86
C GLU A 429 -6.78 13.76 -5.67
N ILE A 430 -6.78 12.50 -6.10
CA ILE A 430 -7.96 11.64 -5.92
C ILE A 430 -7.99 11.13 -4.48
N THR A 431 -8.88 11.71 -3.70
CA THR A 431 -9.13 11.33 -2.31
C THR A 431 -10.47 10.59 -2.15
N ARG A 432 -10.54 9.76 -1.10
CA ARG A 432 -11.74 8.98 -0.73
C ARG A 432 -12.02 9.21 0.75
N SER A 433 -12.67 10.33 1.06
CA SER A 433 -12.73 10.89 2.41
C SER A 433 -14.14 11.02 2.97
N TRP A 434 -15.18 10.69 2.19
CA TRP A 434 -16.55 10.93 2.63
C TRP A 434 -17.02 9.94 3.70
N VAL A 435 -17.57 10.48 4.78
CA VAL A 435 -18.27 9.69 5.80
C VAL A 435 -19.66 10.28 6.03
N PHE A 436 -20.69 9.44 5.83
CA PHE A 436 -22.07 9.82 6.08
C PHE A 436 -22.34 10.04 7.58
N LEU A 437 -22.97 11.16 7.90
CA LEU A 437 -23.46 11.52 9.21
C LEU A 437 -24.99 11.66 9.18
N GLN A 438 -25.69 10.52 9.36
CA GLN A 438 -27.12 10.52 9.69
C GLN A 438 -27.46 11.47 10.85
N LYS A 439 -28.63 12.13 10.78
CA LYS A 439 -29.18 12.96 11.84
C LYS A 439 -29.35 12.18 13.15
N GLY A 440 -29.00 12.84 14.26
CA GLY A 440 -29.04 12.28 15.61
C GLY A 440 -28.03 12.97 16.52
N GLY A 441 -28.35 13.07 17.82
CA GLY A 441 -27.52 13.81 18.79
C GLY A 441 -27.44 15.29 18.44
N SER A 442 -26.22 15.83 18.38
CA SER A 442 -25.92 17.20 17.95
C SER A 442 -26.07 17.45 16.45
N ILE A 443 -26.10 16.40 15.63
CA ILE A 443 -26.30 16.50 14.17
C ILE A 443 -27.80 16.58 13.87
N THR A 444 -28.29 17.76 13.47
CA THR A 444 -29.74 18.02 13.32
C THR A 444 -30.31 17.61 11.95
N GLN A 445 -29.44 17.45 10.94
CA GLN A 445 -29.81 17.06 9.58
C GLN A 445 -28.84 16.00 9.06
N ASP A 446 -29.28 15.17 8.12
CA ASP A 446 -28.38 14.26 7.42
C ASP A 446 -27.26 15.08 6.75
N SER A 447 -26.04 14.69 7.04
CA SER A 447 -24.81 15.46 6.78
C SER A 447 -23.71 14.52 6.31
N TYR A 448 -22.57 15.06 5.91
CA TYR A 448 -21.37 14.26 5.64
C TYR A 448 -20.11 15.00 6.06
N ILE A 449 -19.06 14.22 6.37
CA ILE A 449 -17.70 14.73 6.59
C ILE A 449 -16.94 14.59 5.28
N ASP A 450 -16.11 15.58 4.97
CA ASP A 450 -15.11 15.50 3.91
C ASP A 450 -13.75 16.05 4.38
N VAL A 451 -12.69 15.72 3.66
CA VAL A 451 -11.40 16.41 3.73
C VAL A 451 -11.38 17.44 2.61
N VAL A 452 -11.25 18.70 2.97
CA VAL A 452 -11.21 19.80 2.01
C VAL A 452 -10.03 20.72 2.31
N VAL A 453 -9.55 21.42 1.29
CA VAL A 453 -8.45 22.37 1.43
C VAL A 453 -8.90 23.58 2.25
N ASN A 454 -8.11 23.96 3.24
CA ASN A 454 -8.29 25.17 4.04
C ASN A 454 -6.93 25.84 4.24
N ASN A 455 -6.76 27.03 3.67
CA ASN A 455 -5.49 27.77 3.68
C ASN A 455 -4.27 26.93 3.20
N GLY A 456 -4.47 26.11 2.17
CA GLY A 456 -3.41 25.28 1.57
C GLY A 456 -3.15 23.93 2.26
N TYR A 457 -3.96 23.56 3.26
CA TYR A 457 -3.82 22.28 3.98
C TYR A 457 -5.12 21.48 4.00
N ASN A 458 -5.01 20.16 3.96
CA ASN A 458 -6.14 19.22 4.02
C ASN A 458 -6.73 19.15 5.42
N HIS A 459 -8.02 19.49 5.56
CA HIS A 459 -8.70 19.53 6.85
C HIS A 459 -10.11 18.94 6.82
N LEU A 460 -10.56 18.41 7.95
CA LEU A 460 -11.91 17.88 8.11
C LEU A 460 -12.93 19.02 8.14
N ALA A 461 -14.02 18.84 7.40
CA ALA A 461 -15.19 19.70 7.44
C ALA A 461 -16.49 18.88 7.43
N ILE A 462 -17.52 19.40 8.09
CA ILE A 462 -18.90 18.89 7.98
C ILE A 462 -19.67 19.76 7.00
N PHE A 463 -20.41 19.10 6.11
CA PHE A 463 -21.42 19.72 5.26
C PHE A 463 -22.80 19.30 5.76
N SER A 464 -23.60 20.28 6.17
CA SER A 464 -24.94 20.07 6.72
C SER A 464 -25.89 21.16 6.24
N PRO A 465 -27.02 20.84 5.59
CA PRO A 465 -27.45 19.50 5.12
C PRO A 465 -26.59 18.93 3.97
N LEU A 466 -26.96 17.75 3.43
CA LEU A 466 -26.24 17.05 2.34
C LEU A 466 -26.01 17.89 1.07
N ASP A 467 -26.87 18.86 0.78
CA ASP A 467 -26.75 19.78 -0.37
C ASP A 467 -26.06 21.11 -0.01
N SER A 468 -25.52 21.24 1.20
CA SER A 468 -24.73 22.40 1.59
C SER A 468 -23.45 22.49 0.77
N ASN A 469 -23.17 23.70 0.26
CA ASN A 469 -21.90 24.06 -0.35
C ASN A 469 -20.93 24.74 0.64
N THR A 470 -21.36 24.97 1.88
CA THR A 470 -20.58 25.71 2.88
C THR A 470 -20.03 24.75 3.93
N PRO A 471 -18.70 24.61 4.06
CA PRO A 471 -18.09 23.74 5.06
C PRO A 471 -18.13 24.35 6.47
N GLN A 472 -18.43 23.53 7.47
CA GLN A 472 -18.07 23.77 8.86
C GLN A 472 -16.75 23.04 9.16
N TYR A 473 -15.65 23.78 9.18
CA TYR A 473 -14.34 23.22 9.51
C TYR A 473 -14.27 22.71 10.94
N LEU A 474 -13.79 21.48 11.12
CA LEU A 474 -13.52 20.85 12.41
C LEU A 474 -12.05 20.99 12.81
N THR A 475 -11.18 21.09 11.83
CA THR A 475 -9.73 21.22 12.01
C THR A 475 -9.17 22.38 11.19
N SER A 476 -8.08 22.96 11.65
CA SER A 476 -7.32 23.99 10.92
C SER A 476 -5.90 24.09 11.47
N GLY A 477 -4.97 24.56 10.63
CA GLY A 477 -3.59 24.83 11.00
C GLY A 477 -2.65 24.63 9.81
N ASN A 478 -1.34 24.78 10.06
CA ASN A 478 -0.32 24.55 9.03
C ASN A 478 0.13 23.09 9.02
N TRP A 479 -0.83 22.18 8.85
CA TRP A 479 -0.65 20.73 8.89
C TRP A 479 -1.85 20.04 8.24
N GLU A 480 -1.68 18.79 7.84
CA GLU A 480 -2.70 18.04 7.11
C GLU A 480 -3.32 16.90 7.90
N VAL A 481 -4.61 16.69 7.68
CA VAL A 481 -5.33 15.45 7.94
C VAL A 481 -4.94 14.43 6.86
N VAL A 482 -4.60 13.23 7.29
CA VAL A 482 -4.06 12.17 6.41
C VAL A 482 -5.08 11.04 6.30
N ASP A 483 -5.41 10.66 5.06
CA ASP A 483 -6.32 9.56 4.74
C ASP A 483 -7.69 9.65 5.45
N GLY A 484 -8.19 10.88 5.60
CA GLY A 484 -9.53 11.19 6.09
C GLY A 484 -9.88 10.69 7.49
N VAL A 485 -11.15 10.37 7.67
CA VAL A 485 -11.72 9.90 8.94
C VAL A 485 -11.39 8.42 9.14
N LYS A 486 -10.88 8.07 10.32
CA LYS A 486 -10.66 6.68 10.74
C LYS A 486 -11.88 6.05 11.41
N ALA A 487 -12.65 6.85 12.15
CA ALA A 487 -13.94 6.44 12.72
C ALA A 487 -14.78 7.64 13.18
N VAL A 488 -16.09 7.41 13.25
CA VAL A 488 -17.05 8.33 13.85
C VAL A 488 -17.69 7.65 15.06
N ASP A 489 -17.44 8.17 16.24
CA ASP A 489 -18.06 7.74 17.48
C ASP A 489 -19.26 8.63 17.79
N ARG A 490 -20.44 8.11 17.47
CA ARG A 490 -21.72 8.81 17.70
C ARG A 490 -22.07 8.95 19.18
N LYS A 491 -21.57 8.07 20.03
CA LYS A 491 -21.91 8.05 21.46
C LYS A 491 -21.14 9.15 22.21
N ARG A 492 -19.86 9.33 21.86
CA ARG A 492 -19.00 10.39 22.42
C ARG A 492 -19.00 11.67 21.58
N GLU A 493 -19.62 11.64 20.39
CA GLU A 493 -19.64 12.72 19.40
C GLU A 493 -18.23 13.16 18.98
N LEU A 494 -17.39 12.16 18.68
CA LEU A 494 -15.98 12.31 18.30
C LEU A 494 -15.72 11.75 16.89
N ILE A 495 -14.79 12.38 16.19
CA ILE A 495 -14.25 11.94 14.91
C ILE A 495 -12.77 11.65 15.11
N TYR A 496 -12.33 10.44 14.79
CA TYR A 496 -10.93 10.03 14.87
C TYR A 496 -10.26 10.17 13.50
N PHE A 497 -9.04 10.68 13.47
CA PHE A 497 -8.30 10.92 12.23
C PHE A 497 -6.78 10.88 12.47
N MET A 498 -6.02 10.65 11.40
CA MET A 498 -4.56 10.76 11.42
C MET A 498 -4.15 12.16 10.99
N SER A 499 -3.10 12.72 11.59
CA SER A 499 -2.61 14.04 11.17
C SER A 499 -1.09 14.19 11.27
N THR A 500 -0.61 15.22 10.58
CA THR A 500 0.76 15.74 10.62
C THR A 500 0.91 16.94 11.56
N GLU A 501 -0.07 17.17 12.45
CA GLU A 501 -0.11 18.36 13.33
C GLU A 501 1.16 18.57 14.13
N LYS A 502 1.82 17.48 14.54
CA LYS A 502 3.09 17.54 15.25
C LYS A 502 4.26 17.91 14.31
N SER A 503 4.35 17.24 13.17
CA SER A 503 5.43 17.37 12.19
C SER A 503 5.04 16.68 10.87
N SER A 504 5.58 17.16 9.75
CA SER A 504 5.33 16.58 8.43
C SER A 504 5.88 15.15 8.25
N ILE A 505 6.88 14.76 9.04
CA ILE A 505 7.47 13.41 9.03
C ILE A 505 6.80 12.44 10.03
N GLU A 506 5.82 12.92 10.80
CA GLU A 506 5.14 12.17 11.86
C GLU A 506 3.68 11.89 11.49
N ARG A 507 3.10 10.84 12.06
CA ARG A 507 1.66 10.54 11.94
C ARG A 507 1.15 10.14 13.31
N HIS A 508 0.22 10.91 13.85
CA HIS A 508 -0.40 10.62 15.14
C HIS A 508 -1.91 10.52 15.01
N LEU A 509 -2.51 9.73 15.90
CA LEU A 509 -3.95 9.56 15.98
C LEU A 509 -4.53 10.66 16.87
N TYR A 510 -5.53 11.37 16.35
CA TYR A 510 -6.26 12.41 17.06
C TYR A 510 -7.76 12.12 17.06
N SER A 511 -8.46 12.76 17.99
CA SER A 511 -9.91 12.90 17.97
C SER A 511 -10.31 14.37 17.94
N VAL A 512 -11.44 14.69 17.32
CA VAL A 512 -12.07 16.01 17.37
C VAL A 512 -13.58 15.88 17.62
N SER A 513 -14.16 16.78 18.42
CA SER A 513 -15.61 16.82 18.65
C SER A 513 -16.38 17.25 17.38
N PHE A 514 -17.66 16.85 17.27
CA PHE A 514 -18.50 17.22 16.11
C PHE A 514 -18.68 18.74 15.94
N ASP A 515 -18.49 19.52 17.00
CA ASP A 515 -18.51 20.98 16.95
C ASP A 515 -17.13 21.62 16.69
N GLY A 516 -16.08 20.81 16.51
CA GLY A 516 -14.71 21.24 16.25
C GLY A 516 -13.98 21.86 17.44
N LYS A 517 -14.61 21.96 18.62
CA LYS A 517 -14.05 22.73 19.75
C LYS A 517 -13.02 21.98 20.58
N THR A 518 -13.11 20.66 20.64
CA THR A 518 -12.22 19.83 21.47
C THR A 518 -11.45 18.88 20.58
N ARG A 519 -10.12 18.97 20.60
CA ARG A 519 -9.22 18.06 19.90
C ARG A 519 -8.22 17.45 20.88
N THR A 520 -7.99 16.15 20.77
CA THR A 520 -7.12 15.39 21.69
C THR A 520 -6.25 14.41 20.91
N ALA A 521 -4.96 14.32 21.24
CA ALA A 521 -4.09 13.26 20.73
C ALA A 521 -4.33 11.95 21.51
N LEU A 522 -4.47 10.83 20.80
CA LEU A 522 -4.61 9.49 21.38
C LEU A 522 -3.28 8.74 21.46
N THR A 523 -2.29 9.15 20.67
CA THR A 523 -0.92 8.64 20.72
C THR A 523 0.00 9.66 21.36
N SER A 524 1.11 9.22 21.97
CA SER A 524 2.15 10.16 22.43
C SER A 524 2.68 10.99 21.26
N THR A 525 2.93 12.26 21.54
CA THR A 525 3.50 13.26 20.61
C THR A 525 4.80 13.84 21.15
N ASP A 526 5.36 13.20 22.18
CA ASP A 526 6.61 13.61 22.84
C ASP A 526 7.84 13.11 22.07
N GLU A 527 7.70 12.00 21.35
CA GLU A 527 8.73 11.37 20.53
C GLU A 527 8.27 11.25 19.08
N VAL A 528 9.24 11.24 18.16
CA VAL A 528 9.00 11.08 16.73
C VAL A 528 8.35 9.72 16.51
N ALA A 529 7.16 9.70 15.89
CA ALA A 529 6.45 8.47 15.61
C ALA A 529 5.61 8.52 14.34
N TYR A 530 5.49 7.35 13.71
CA TYR A 530 4.59 7.11 12.59
C TYR A 530 3.60 6.02 12.96
N TYR A 531 2.35 6.41 13.16
CA TYR A 531 1.25 5.51 13.48
C TYR A 531 0.29 5.32 12.30
N SER A 532 -0.38 4.18 12.26
CA SER A 532 -1.63 3.97 11.54
C SER A 532 -2.67 3.31 12.47
N ALA A 533 -3.96 3.51 12.19
CA ALA A 533 -5.03 3.01 13.05
C ALA A 533 -6.28 2.57 12.26
N ASP A 534 -6.84 1.42 12.62
CA ASP A 534 -8.07 0.85 12.06
C ASP A 534 -9.08 0.62 13.20
N PHE A 535 -10.25 1.24 13.14
CA PHE A 535 -11.27 1.17 14.22
C PHE A 535 -12.30 0.07 14.01
N SER A 536 -12.83 -0.45 15.13
CA SER A 536 -14.03 -1.29 15.14
C SER A 536 -15.26 -0.50 14.70
N THR A 537 -16.31 -1.19 14.23
CA THR A 537 -17.50 -0.56 13.64
C THR A 537 -18.18 0.44 14.58
N GLY A 538 -18.21 0.14 15.89
CA GLY A 538 -18.76 1.02 16.92
C GLY A 538 -17.76 2.05 17.48
N ALA A 539 -16.52 2.07 16.97
CA ALA A 539 -15.43 2.92 17.43
C ALA A 539 -15.10 2.79 18.93
N GLU A 540 -15.39 1.65 19.56
CA GLU A 540 -14.96 1.39 20.96
C GLU A 540 -13.53 0.88 21.05
N TYR A 541 -13.05 0.22 19.99
CA TYR A 541 -11.71 -0.35 19.89
C TYR A 541 -11.01 0.09 18.60
N TYR A 542 -9.68 0.03 18.61
CA TYR A 542 -8.87 0.26 17.42
C TYR A 542 -7.61 -0.59 17.43
N ASN A 543 -7.18 -1.00 16.24
CA ASN A 543 -5.90 -1.62 15.99
C ASN A 543 -4.90 -0.51 15.67
N LEU A 544 -4.00 -0.21 16.61
CA LEU A 544 -2.94 0.76 16.45
C LEU A 544 -1.67 0.04 15.96
N LYS A 545 -1.08 0.53 14.88
CA LYS A 545 0.21 0.10 14.39
C LYS A 545 1.20 1.25 14.54
N TYR A 546 2.30 0.99 15.22
CA TYR A 546 3.49 1.82 15.18
C TYR A 546 4.38 1.30 14.06
N GLU A 547 4.71 2.16 13.11
CA GLU A 547 5.43 1.81 11.88
C GLU A 547 6.85 2.36 11.87
N GLY A 548 7.22 3.17 12.86
CA GLY A 548 8.59 3.65 13.03
C GLY A 548 8.67 4.95 13.85
N PRO A 549 9.89 5.46 14.09
CA PRO A 549 11.16 5.02 13.51
C PRO A 549 11.77 3.73 14.10
N ASP A 550 11.37 3.29 15.29
CA ASP A 550 11.87 2.05 15.90
C ASP A 550 11.20 0.80 15.32
N VAL A 551 11.55 -0.39 15.84
CA VAL A 551 10.97 -1.66 15.41
C VAL A 551 9.43 -1.61 15.48
N PRO A 552 8.73 -1.85 14.36
CA PRO A 552 7.28 -1.76 14.33
C PRO A 552 6.59 -2.71 15.30
N TRP A 553 5.43 -2.29 15.80
CA TRP A 553 4.57 -3.11 16.64
C TRP A 553 3.10 -2.79 16.39
N GLN A 554 2.21 -3.70 16.79
CA GLN A 554 0.76 -3.52 16.70
C GLN A 554 0.09 -3.83 18.04
N LYS A 555 -0.99 -3.13 18.36
CA LYS A 555 -1.81 -3.36 19.57
C LYS A 555 -3.28 -3.07 19.27
N VAL A 556 -4.15 -3.91 19.78
CA VAL A 556 -5.59 -3.60 19.86
C VAL A 556 -5.85 -2.90 21.19
N LEU A 557 -6.39 -1.69 21.12
CA LEU A 557 -6.63 -0.81 22.26
C LEU A 557 -8.13 -0.49 22.36
N LYS A 558 -8.58 -0.21 23.58
CA LYS A 558 -9.90 0.35 23.85
C LYS A 558 -9.76 1.87 23.99
N VAL A 559 -10.64 2.64 23.36
CA VAL A 559 -10.57 4.11 23.31
C VAL A 559 -10.47 4.77 24.70
N ASP A 560 -11.20 4.29 25.71
CA ASP A 560 -11.20 4.91 27.05
C ASP A 560 -10.00 4.49 27.93
N ASN A 561 -9.11 3.62 27.44
CA ASN A 561 -7.98 3.06 28.19
C ASN A 561 -6.60 3.39 27.56
N SER A 562 -6.55 4.27 26.56
CA SER A 562 -5.32 4.68 25.87
C SER A 562 -4.62 5.85 26.55
#